data_AF-A0AAD4EME3-F1
#
_entry.id   AF-A0AAD4EME3-F1
#
_cell.length_a   1.000
_cell.length_b   1.000
_cell.length_c   1.000
_cell.angle_alpha   90.00
_cell.angle_beta   90.00
_cell.angle_gamma   90.00
#
_symmetry.space_group_name_H-M   'P 1'
#
loop_
_entity.id
_entity.type
_entity.pdbx_description
1 polymer ?
#
loop_
_entity_poly.entity_id
_entity_poly.type
_entity_poly.pdbx_seq_one_letter_code
_entity_poly.pdbx_strand_id
1 'polypeptide(L)'
;KPRAQYRNTDLPEQVQTDHRWAKKFLPTMMLWAGSQESLWSIPDETLLTHIQIAFQAVYLELNLVIVQNDVYNTSLLLICSDSQTVQRLSEWRSNFGSTAIAIIFDFLTSNNDCDPEVLAGLLLKNFAFIFKDMDKREPDRAFHSAFMLQLLGKAHLSTINGHATIPTLKTKDLATKGIAGVIVFCATAVCSFSC
;
A
#
# COMPACT_ATOMS: atom_id res chain seq x y z
N LYS A 1 10.63 20.50 8.27
CA LYS A 1 11.37 19.25 8.58
C LYS A 1 11.41 18.42 7.29
N PRO A 2 12.51 17.75 6.92
CA PRO A 2 12.53 16.82 5.78
C PRO A 2 11.43 15.76 5.94
N ARG A 3 10.76 15.36 4.84
CA ARG A 3 9.64 14.40 4.87
C ARG A 3 9.97 13.14 5.68
N ALA A 4 11.16 12.59 5.48
CA ALA A 4 11.62 11.36 6.15
C ALA A 4 11.80 11.45 7.67
N GLN A 5 11.75 12.65 8.26
CA GLN A 5 11.96 12.82 9.70
C GLN A 5 10.66 13.04 10.46
N TYR A 6 9.49 13.15 9.80
CA TYR A 6 8.23 13.29 10.50
C TYR A 6 7.90 12.03 11.32
N ARG A 7 7.42 12.23 12.53
CA ARG A 7 7.06 11.19 13.49
C ARG A 7 5.61 11.37 13.91
N ASN A 8 5.01 10.31 14.45
CA ASN A 8 3.64 10.38 14.99
C ASN A 8 3.51 11.45 16.10
N THR A 9 4.59 11.75 16.83
CA THR A 9 4.65 12.84 17.83
C THR A 9 4.53 14.24 17.23
N ASP A 10 4.78 14.38 15.92
CA ASP A 10 4.60 15.63 15.19
C ASP A 10 3.12 15.83 14.76
N LEU A 11 2.24 14.85 15.00
CA LEU A 11 0.79 14.99 14.82
C LEU A 11 0.16 15.69 16.04
N PRO A 12 -0.94 16.45 15.87
CA PRO A 12 -1.70 16.96 17.01
C PRO A 12 -2.17 15.82 17.93
N GLU A 13 -2.17 16.05 19.24
CA GLU A 13 -2.49 15.05 20.26
C GLU A 13 -3.86 14.39 20.05
N GLN A 14 -4.84 15.16 19.58
CA GLN A 14 -6.19 14.68 19.29
C GLN A 14 -6.20 13.62 18.17
N VAL A 15 -5.26 13.70 17.22
CA VAL A 15 -5.09 12.74 16.12
C VAL A 15 -4.39 11.46 16.58
N GLN A 16 -3.60 11.56 17.67
CA GLN A 16 -2.90 10.42 18.26
C GLN A 16 -3.81 9.56 19.16
N THR A 17 -4.97 10.07 19.56
CA THR A 17 -5.91 9.41 20.46
C THR A 17 -6.41 8.07 19.87
N ASP A 18 -6.57 7.05 20.73
CA ASP A 18 -6.91 5.65 20.42
C ASP A 18 -6.05 4.97 19.32
N HIS A 19 -4.91 5.57 18.98
CA HIS A 19 -4.12 5.20 17.81
C HIS A 19 -4.91 5.23 16.49
N ARG A 20 -5.94 6.09 16.37
CA ARG A 20 -6.79 6.18 15.16
C ARG A 20 -5.98 6.44 13.90
N TRP A 21 -4.91 7.24 14.00
CA TRP A 21 -3.98 7.47 12.89
C TRP A 21 -3.45 6.17 12.29
N ALA A 22 -2.84 5.31 13.12
CA ALA A 22 -2.22 4.07 12.68
C ALA A 22 -3.22 2.94 12.44
N LYS A 23 -4.32 2.87 13.20
CA LYS A 23 -5.28 1.76 13.16
C LYS A 23 -6.45 1.97 12.20
N LYS A 24 -6.78 3.21 11.86
CA LYS A 24 -7.95 3.57 11.03
C LYS A 24 -7.55 4.38 9.81
N PHE A 25 -6.91 5.52 10.02
CA PHE A 25 -6.63 6.47 8.94
C PHE A 25 -5.63 5.92 7.92
N LEU A 26 -4.44 5.48 8.34
CA LEU A 26 -3.43 4.94 7.43
C LEU A 26 -3.92 3.69 6.66
N PRO A 27 -4.53 2.68 7.31
CA PRO A 27 -5.11 1.53 6.59
C PRO A 27 -6.13 1.94 5.53
N THR A 28 -6.92 2.99 5.79
CA THR A 28 -7.89 3.51 4.82
C THR A 28 -7.22 4.16 3.62
N MET A 29 -6.18 4.98 3.86
CA MET A 29 -5.42 5.61 2.79
C MET A 29 -4.67 4.59 1.93
N MET A 30 -4.11 3.55 2.55
CA MET A 30 -3.40 2.48 1.83
C MET A 30 -4.36 1.57 1.05
N LEU A 31 -5.58 1.34 1.57
CA LEU A 31 -6.64 0.66 0.83
C LEU A 31 -7.02 1.43 -0.43
N TRP A 32 -7.29 2.73 -0.29
CA TRP A 32 -7.64 3.58 -1.42
C TRP A 32 -6.48 3.74 -2.42
N ALA A 33 -5.26 3.93 -1.94
CA ALA A 33 -4.09 4.04 -2.81
C ALA A 33 -3.86 2.73 -3.57
N GLY A 34 -4.05 1.59 -2.91
CA GLY A 34 -3.94 0.25 -3.51
C GLY A 34 -4.95 -0.01 -4.64
N SER A 35 -6.07 0.70 -4.65
CA SER A 35 -7.08 0.56 -5.69
C SER A 35 -6.86 1.44 -6.92
N GLN A 36 -5.82 2.29 -6.92
CA GLN A 36 -5.51 3.14 -8.06
C GLN A 36 -4.81 2.34 -9.16
N GLU A 37 -5.06 2.69 -10.42
CA GLU A 37 -4.38 2.07 -11.57
C GLU A 37 -2.87 2.33 -11.54
N SER A 38 -2.47 3.55 -11.19
CA SER A 38 -1.06 3.92 -11.00
C SER A 38 -0.78 4.25 -9.53
N LEU A 39 -0.25 3.25 -8.83
CA LEU A 39 0.14 3.36 -7.42
C LEU A 39 1.29 4.36 -7.18
N TRP A 40 2.15 4.58 -8.17
CA TRP A 40 3.35 5.42 -8.06
C TRP A 40 3.09 6.90 -8.36
N SER A 41 2.06 7.19 -9.16
CA SER A 41 1.85 8.51 -9.74
C SER A 41 0.46 9.03 -9.42
N ILE A 42 0.06 8.93 -8.15
CA ILE A 42 -1.16 9.57 -7.66
C ILE A 42 -0.92 11.08 -7.65
N PRO A 43 -1.72 11.89 -8.38
CA PRO A 43 -1.56 13.34 -8.38
C PRO A 43 -1.76 13.93 -6.97
N ASP A 44 -0.96 14.92 -6.59
CA ASP A 44 -1.00 15.53 -5.25
C ASP A 44 -2.39 16.07 -4.91
N GLU A 45 -3.08 16.71 -5.86
CA GLU A 45 -4.44 17.23 -5.67
C GLU A 45 -5.44 16.10 -5.38
N THR A 46 -5.29 14.97 -6.07
CA THR A 46 -6.13 13.78 -5.86
C THR A 46 -5.84 13.17 -4.50
N LEU A 47 -4.57 13.02 -4.13
CA LEU A 47 -4.15 12.51 -2.83
C LEU A 47 -4.70 13.39 -1.70
N LEU A 48 -4.52 14.71 -1.80
CA LEU A 48 -4.96 15.67 -0.79
C LEU A 48 -6.48 15.62 -0.59
N THR A 49 -7.24 15.55 -1.69
CA THR A 49 -8.71 15.42 -1.65
C THR A 49 -9.13 14.17 -0.88
N HIS A 50 -8.47 13.03 -1.13
CA HIS A 50 -8.80 11.78 -0.46
C HIS A 50 -8.34 11.74 1.00
N ILE A 51 -7.20 12.36 1.31
CA ILE A 51 -6.76 12.60 2.69
C ILE A 51 -7.82 13.37 3.46
N GLN A 52 -8.35 14.47 2.89
CA GLN A 52 -9.38 15.29 3.54
C GLN A 52 -10.64 14.48 3.83
N ILE A 53 -11.16 13.74 2.83
CA ILE A 53 -12.35 12.90 2.99
C ILE A 53 -12.12 11.83 4.07
N ALA A 54 -10.99 11.13 4.01
CA ALA A 54 -10.66 10.09 4.99
C ALA A 54 -10.50 10.65 6.40
N PHE A 55 -9.84 11.80 6.52
CA PHE A 55 -9.59 12.46 7.78
C PHE A 55 -10.91 12.90 8.44
N GLN A 56 -11.78 13.59 7.70
CA GLN A 56 -13.09 14.00 8.19
C GLN A 56 -13.94 12.81 8.67
N ALA A 57 -13.90 11.70 7.95
CA ALA A 57 -14.66 10.51 8.34
C ALA A 57 -14.10 9.81 9.59
N VAL A 58 -12.77 9.71 9.73
CA VAL A 58 -12.13 9.03 10.87
C VAL A 58 -12.20 9.87 12.15
N TYR A 59 -12.20 11.20 12.00
CA TYR A 59 -12.13 12.16 13.10
C TYR A 59 -13.37 13.05 13.21
N LEU A 60 -14.52 12.59 12.70
CA LEU A 60 -15.79 13.35 12.65
C LEU A 60 -16.17 13.94 14.02
N GLU A 61 -15.91 13.19 15.09
CA GLU A 61 -16.21 13.54 16.49
C GLU A 61 -15.36 14.70 17.03
N LEU A 62 -14.23 15.01 16.39
CA LEU A 62 -13.30 16.05 16.86
C LEU A 62 -13.74 17.47 16.46
N ASN A 63 -14.83 17.64 15.69
CA ASN A 63 -15.33 18.94 15.21
C ASN A 63 -14.22 19.85 14.66
N LEU A 64 -13.23 19.26 14.00
CA LEU A 64 -12.08 19.99 13.48
C LEU A 64 -12.56 20.82 12.28
N VAL A 65 -12.74 22.12 12.49
CA VAL A 65 -13.09 23.05 11.41
C VAL A 65 -11.88 23.18 10.49
N ILE A 66 -12.01 22.65 9.27
CA ILE A 66 -11.04 22.90 8.20
C ILE A 66 -11.29 24.34 7.72
N VAL A 67 -10.61 25.31 8.33
CA VAL A 67 -10.68 26.71 7.89
C VAL A 67 -9.89 26.81 6.59
N GLN A 68 -10.59 26.92 5.47
CA GLN A 68 -9.99 27.00 4.12
C GLN A 68 -9.53 28.41 3.72
N ASN A 69 -9.52 29.40 4.62
CA ASN A 69 -9.46 30.82 4.23
C ASN A 69 -8.53 31.71 5.06
N ASP A 70 -7.47 31.19 5.69
CA ASP A 70 -6.42 32.08 6.18
C ASP A 70 -5.04 31.46 6.03
N VAL A 71 -4.13 32.17 5.36
CA VAL A 71 -2.84 31.69 4.84
C VAL A 71 -1.91 31.14 5.92
N TYR A 72 -2.23 31.38 7.21
CA TYR A 72 -1.45 30.93 8.36
C TYR A 72 -2.17 29.94 9.29
N ASN A 73 -3.49 29.75 9.15
CA ASN A 73 -4.29 28.80 9.94
C ASN A 73 -5.15 27.86 9.10
N THR A 74 -4.90 27.80 7.78
CA THR A 74 -5.24 26.67 6.90
C THR A 74 -4.31 25.49 7.21
N SER A 75 -4.40 25.14 8.49
CA SER A 75 -4.25 23.89 9.22
C SER A 75 -2.91 23.17 9.13
N LEU A 76 -2.12 23.31 10.20
CA LEU A 76 -1.06 22.39 10.63
C LEU A 76 -1.45 20.91 10.45
N LEU A 77 -2.75 20.60 10.57
CA LEU A 77 -3.39 19.31 10.30
C LEU A 77 -3.25 18.83 8.86
N LEU A 78 -3.45 19.69 7.85
CA LEU A 78 -3.31 19.38 6.42
C LEU A 78 -1.83 19.19 6.05
N ILE A 79 -0.96 20.05 6.56
CA ILE A 79 0.48 20.01 6.27
C ILE A 79 1.15 18.79 6.94
N CYS A 80 0.79 18.48 8.20
CA CYS A 80 1.31 17.29 8.90
C CYS A 80 0.70 15.99 8.37
N SER A 81 -0.60 15.97 8.00
CA SER A 81 -1.22 14.77 7.44
C SER A 81 -0.77 14.48 6.01
N ASP A 82 -0.56 15.48 5.15
CA ASP A 82 -0.05 15.25 3.79
C ASP A 82 1.39 14.70 3.82
N SER A 83 2.32 15.41 4.48
CA SER A 83 3.72 14.97 4.57
C SER A 83 3.88 13.58 5.23
N GLN A 84 3.13 13.29 6.30
CA GLN A 84 3.16 11.97 6.92
C GLN A 84 2.44 10.91 6.08
N THR A 85 1.30 11.21 5.45
CA THR A 85 0.61 10.23 4.60
C THR A 85 1.46 9.87 3.40
N VAL A 86 2.07 10.86 2.74
CA VAL A 86 3.02 10.64 1.63
C VAL A 86 4.20 9.80 2.08
N GLN A 87 4.78 10.10 3.25
CA GLN A 87 5.86 9.30 3.82
C GLN A 87 5.41 7.85 4.06
N ARG A 88 4.27 7.64 4.73
CA ARG A 88 3.75 6.31 5.04
C ARG A 88 3.36 5.52 3.80
N LEU A 89 2.81 6.18 2.78
CA LEU A 89 2.55 5.57 1.48
C LEU A 89 3.85 5.16 0.79
N SER A 90 4.91 5.97 0.90
CA SER A 90 6.22 5.64 0.35
C SER A 90 6.86 4.45 1.08
N GLU A 91 6.81 4.43 2.41
CA GLU A 91 7.27 3.30 3.23
C GLU A 91 6.49 2.02 2.89
N TRP A 92 5.16 2.12 2.78
CA TRP A 92 4.30 1.01 2.40
C TRP A 92 4.62 0.47 1.00
N ARG A 93 4.81 1.35 -0.01
CA ARG A 93 5.24 0.93 -1.35
C ARG A 93 6.59 0.22 -1.32
N SER A 94 7.56 0.77 -0.60
CA SER A 94 8.89 0.15 -0.43
C SER A 94 8.84 -1.22 0.25
N ASN A 95 7.89 -1.42 1.16
CA ASN A 95 7.70 -2.70 1.85
C ASN A 95 7.33 -3.85 0.90
N PHE A 96 6.68 -3.58 -0.23
CA PHE A 96 6.46 -4.63 -1.25
C PHE A 96 7.78 -5.13 -1.81
N GLY A 97 8.70 -4.22 -2.10
CA GLY A 97 10.00 -4.59 -2.64
C GLY A 97 10.79 -5.47 -1.68
N SER A 98 10.97 -5.02 -0.43
CA SER A 98 11.68 -5.80 0.58
C SER A 98 11.00 -7.14 0.89
N THR A 99 9.67 -7.19 0.93
CA THR A 99 8.92 -8.43 1.15
C THR A 99 9.06 -9.39 -0.03
N ALA A 100 9.03 -8.88 -1.27
CA ALA A 100 9.25 -9.67 -2.47
C ALA A 100 10.65 -10.30 -2.49
N ILE A 101 11.69 -9.51 -2.16
CA ILE A 101 13.07 -10.02 -2.03
C ILE A 101 13.10 -11.18 -1.02
N ALA A 102 12.55 -10.99 0.17
CA ALA A 102 12.58 -12.01 1.21
C ALA A 102 11.88 -13.31 0.75
N ILE A 103 10.75 -13.18 0.06
CA ILE A 103 9.98 -14.32 -0.48
C ILE A 103 10.76 -15.06 -1.57
N ILE A 104 11.34 -14.33 -2.54
CA ILE A 104 12.10 -14.94 -3.64
C ILE A 104 13.38 -15.58 -3.12
N PHE A 105 14.10 -14.88 -2.24
CA PHE A 105 15.32 -15.38 -1.63
C PHE A 105 15.08 -16.70 -0.89
N ASP A 106 14.05 -16.76 -0.04
CA ASP A 106 13.65 -17.98 0.67
C ASP A 106 13.32 -19.14 -0.28
N PHE A 107 12.64 -18.85 -1.39
CA PHE A 107 12.36 -19.85 -2.42
C PHE A 107 13.63 -20.35 -3.12
N LEU A 108 14.52 -19.44 -3.54
CA LEU A 108 15.75 -19.82 -4.23
C LEU A 108 16.67 -20.66 -3.34
N THR A 109 16.82 -20.28 -2.06
CA THR A 109 17.67 -21.03 -1.11
C THR A 109 17.06 -22.36 -0.67
N SER A 110 15.74 -22.52 -0.79
CA SER A 110 15.07 -23.79 -0.49
C SER A 110 15.14 -24.82 -1.63
N ASN A 111 15.46 -24.38 -2.85
CA ASN A 111 15.53 -25.24 -4.05
C ASN A 111 16.99 -25.54 -4.43
N ASN A 112 17.67 -26.36 -3.63
CA ASN A 112 19.10 -26.67 -3.80
C ASN A 112 19.44 -27.51 -5.03
N ASP A 113 18.44 -28.04 -5.73
CA ASP A 113 18.61 -28.90 -6.91
C ASP A 113 18.87 -28.10 -8.21
N CYS A 114 18.75 -26.78 -8.16
CA CYS A 114 18.96 -25.89 -9.30
C CYS A 114 19.84 -24.71 -8.87
N ASP A 115 20.69 -24.24 -9.78
CA ASP A 115 21.42 -23.00 -9.56
C ASP A 115 20.43 -21.82 -9.42
N PRO A 116 20.57 -20.95 -8.39
CA PRO A 116 19.64 -19.86 -8.14
C PRO A 116 19.45 -18.90 -9.31
N GLU A 117 20.49 -18.63 -10.10
CA GLU A 117 20.44 -17.73 -11.25
C GLU A 117 19.63 -18.36 -12.38
N VAL A 118 19.85 -19.65 -12.63
CA VAL A 118 19.06 -20.43 -13.60
C VAL A 118 17.58 -20.46 -13.20
N LEU A 119 17.30 -20.73 -11.91
CA LEU A 119 15.93 -20.79 -11.40
C LEU A 119 15.23 -19.43 -11.50
N ALA A 120 15.91 -18.33 -11.17
CA ALA A 120 15.39 -16.97 -11.36
C ALA A 120 15.07 -16.67 -12.83
N GLY A 121 15.95 -17.07 -13.76
CA GLY A 121 15.70 -16.94 -15.20
C GLY A 121 14.48 -17.72 -15.68
N LEU A 122 14.24 -18.92 -15.13
CA LEU A 122 13.04 -19.72 -15.43
C LEU A 122 11.76 -19.06 -14.89
N LEU A 123 11.82 -18.48 -13.70
CA LEU A 123 10.72 -17.73 -13.10
C LEU A 123 10.32 -16.52 -13.94
N LEU A 124 11.30 -15.79 -14.48
CA LEU A 124 11.05 -14.66 -15.37
C LEU A 124 10.47 -15.05 -16.73
N LYS A 125 10.84 -16.22 -17.26
CA LYS A 125 10.49 -16.63 -18.61
C LYS A 125 8.97 -16.71 -18.80
N ASN A 126 8.43 -15.75 -19.55
CA ASN A 126 6.99 -15.51 -19.73
C ASN A 126 6.23 -15.37 -18.40
N PHE A 127 6.86 -14.71 -17.42
CA PHE A 127 6.29 -14.42 -16.11
C PHE A 127 5.79 -15.67 -15.36
N ALA A 128 6.51 -16.79 -15.45
CA ALA A 128 6.12 -18.05 -14.81
C ALA A 128 5.80 -17.87 -13.31
N PHE A 129 6.51 -16.95 -12.65
CA PHE A 129 6.31 -16.61 -11.24
C PHE A 129 4.90 -16.11 -10.88
N ILE A 130 4.05 -15.66 -11.82
CA ILE A 130 2.68 -15.23 -11.48
C ILE A 130 1.69 -16.39 -11.43
N PHE A 131 2.02 -17.53 -12.04
CA PHE A 131 1.09 -18.64 -12.19
C PHE A 131 1.12 -19.57 -10.98
N LYS A 132 -0.05 -20.12 -10.62
CA LYS A 132 -0.16 -21.12 -9.55
C LYS A 132 0.70 -22.36 -9.81
N ASP A 133 0.68 -22.82 -11.07
CA ASP A 133 1.50 -23.89 -11.58
C ASP A 133 2.42 -23.27 -12.65
N MET A 134 3.73 -23.31 -12.40
CA MET A 134 4.73 -22.64 -13.26
C MET A 134 4.92 -23.37 -14.59
N ASP A 135 4.58 -24.66 -14.62
CA ASP A 135 4.63 -25.53 -15.80
C ASP A 135 3.34 -25.44 -16.61
N LYS A 136 2.19 -25.36 -15.91
CA LYS A 136 0.85 -25.23 -16.51
C LYS A 136 0.32 -23.82 -16.35
N ARG A 137 0.72 -22.96 -17.28
CA ARG A 137 0.45 -21.51 -17.31
C ARG A 137 -0.97 -21.19 -17.79
N GLU A 138 -1.95 -21.69 -17.06
CA GLU A 138 -3.38 -21.50 -17.32
C GLU A 138 -3.75 -20.01 -17.08
N PRO A 139 -4.27 -19.27 -18.08
CA PRO A 139 -4.54 -17.83 -17.94
C PRO A 139 -5.53 -17.47 -16.82
N ASP A 140 -6.52 -18.31 -16.56
CA ASP A 140 -7.48 -18.17 -15.46
C ASP A 140 -6.83 -18.32 -14.07
N ARG A 141 -5.61 -18.86 -14.02
CA ARG A 141 -4.80 -19.03 -12.81
C ARG A 141 -3.58 -18.12 -12.74
N ALA A 142 -3.52 -17.10 -13.59
CA ALA A 142 -2.56 -16.01 -13.44
C ALA A 142 -2.75 -15.31 -12.09
N PHE A 143 -1.66 -14.78 -11.54
CA PHE A 143 -1.56 -14.10 -10.25
C PHE A 143 -1.91 -14.94 -8.99
N HIS A 144 -2.03 -16.25 -9.14
CA HIS A 144 -2.33 -17.18 -8.03
C HIS A 144 -1.09 -17.95 -7.52
N SER A 145 0.12 -17.56 -7.92
CA SER A 145 1.34 -18.17 -7.39
C SER A 145 1.51 -17.93 -5.89
N ALA A 146 2.31 -18.78 -5.25
CA ALA A 146 2.68 -18.60 -3.86
C ALA A 146 3.35 -17.24 -3.63
N PHE A 147 4.14 -16.74 -4.58
CA PHE A 147 4.78 -15.42 -4.49
C PHE A 147 3.76 -14.29 -4.41
N MET A 148 2.77 -14.31 -5.33
CA MET A 148 1.73 -13.28 -5.41
C MET A 148 0.85 -13.29 -4.16
N LEU A 149 0.39 -14.47 -3.75
CA LEU A 149 -0.49 -14.61 -2.58
C LEU A 149 0.22 -14.23 -1.28
N GLN A 150 1.48 -14.65 -1.09
CA GLN A 150 2.26 -14.28 0.08
C GLN A 150 2.56 -12.78 0.12
N LEU A 151 2.96 -12.20 -1.01
CA LEU A 151 3.26 -10.77 -1.07
C LEU A 151 2.01 -9.92 -0.83
N LEU A 152 0.88 -10.27 -1.46
CA LEU A 152 -0.40 -9.59 -1.24
C LEU A 152 -0.83 -9.67 0.24
N GLY A 153 -0.73 -10.86 0.84
CA GLY A 153 -1.06 -11.09 2.24
C GLY A 153 -0.18 -10.27 3.20
N LYS A 154 1.15 -10.36 3.03
CA LYS A 154 2.12 -9.76 3.94
C LYS A 154 2.24 -8.24 3.77
N ALA A 155 2.25 -7.73 2.53
CA ALA A 155 2.53 -6.33 2.26
C ALA A 155 1.28 -5.44 2.11
N HIS A 156 0.11 -6.02 1.83
CA HIS A 156 -1.12 -5.23 1.65
C HIS A 156 -2.22 -5.60 2.64
N LEU A 157 -2.68 -6.86 2.64
CA LEU A 157 -3.87 -7.25 3.42
C LEU A 157 -3.67 -7.03 4.92
N SER A 158 -2.47 -7.31 5.43
CA SER A 158 -2.08 -7.01 6.82
C SER A 158 -2.16 -5.52 7.15
N THR A 159 -1.84 -4.66 6.17
CA THR A 159 -1.67 -3.22 6.33
C THR A 159 -3.01 -2.47 6.24
N ILE A 160 -3.93 -2.95 5.39
CA ILE A 160 -5.28 -2.37 5.28
C ILE A 160 -6.25 -2.88 6.35
N ASN A 161 -5.79 -3.80 7.20
CA ASN A 161 -6.59 -4.29 8.31
C ASN A 161 -6.96 -3.14 9.24
N GLY A 162 -8.24 -3.03 9.58
CA GLY A 162 -8.77 -1.96 10.42
C GLY A 162 -9.22 -0.70 9.68
N HIS A 163 -9.13 -0.62 8.35
CA HIS A 163 -9.64 0.52 7.56
C HIS A 163 -11.06 0.97 7.97
N ALA A 164 -11.32 2.26 7.82
CA ALA A 164 -12.61 2.86 8.12
C ALA A 164 -13.63 2.59 7.00
N THR A 165 -14.90 2.45 7.37
CA THR A 165 -16.00 2.43 6.40
C THR A 165 -16.32 3.87 6.02
N ILE A 166 -16.01 4.25 4.78
CA ILE A 166 -16.25 5.59 4.25
C ILE A 166 -17.06 5.45 2.97
N PRO A 167 -18.39 5.71 3.00
CA PRO A 167 -19.26 5.54 1.84
C PRO A 167 -18.81 6.33 0.61
N THR A 168 -18.37 7.58 0.80
CA THR A 168 -17.90 8.45 -0.30
C THR A 168 -16.70 7.86 -1.05
N LEU A 169 -15.83 7.12 -0.36
CA LEU A 169 -14.68 6.44 -0.95
C LEU A 169 -14.97 4.97 -1.31
N LYS A 170 -16.20 4.48 -1.08
CA LYS A 170 -16.62 3.10 -1.33
C LYS A 170 -15.68 2.07 -0.70
N THR A 171 -15.15 2.32 0.50
CA THR A 171 -14.05 1.49 1.06
C THR A 171 -14.41 0.01 1.22
N LYS A 172 -15.68 -0.34 1.44
CA LYS A 172 -16.14 -1.74 1.45
C LYS A 172 -15.99 -2.43 0.09
N ASP A 173 -16.30 -1.73 -0.98
CA ASP A 173 -16.13 -2.26 -2.34
C ASP A 173 -14.64 -2.34 -2.69
N LEU A 174 -13.85 -1.34 -2.31
CA LEU A 174 -12.41 -1.36 -2.52
C LEU A 174 -11.75 -2.54 -1.80
N ALA A 175 -12.15 -2.83 -0.55
CA ALA A 175 -11.59 -3.93 0.23
C ALA A 175 -11.89 -5.33 -0.35
N THR A 176 -12.94 -5.44 -1.18
CA THR A 176 -13.36 -6.73 -1.77
C THR A 176 -12.97 -6.87 -3.23
N LYS A 177 -12.94 -5.77 -3.99
CA LYS A 177 -12.79 -5.77 -5.46
C LYS A 177 -11.73 -4.81 -5.97
N GLY A 178 -11.31 -3.83 -5.16
CA GLY A 178 -10.36 -2.77 -5.53
C GLY A 178 -8.89 -3.18 -5.43
N ILE A 179 -8.54 -4.44 -5.66
CA ILE A 179 -7.17 -4.95 -5.45
C ILE A 179 -6.32 -4.99 -6.73
N ALA A 180 -6.89 -4.61 -7.88
CA ALA A 180 -6.22 -4.71 -9.18
C ALA A 180 -4.88 -3.96 -9.22
N GLY A 181 -4.84 -2.73 -8.71
CA GLY A 181 -3.60 -1.94 -8.62
C GLY A 181 -2.52 -2.65 -7.82
N VAL A 182 -2.88 -3.21 -6.65
CA VAL A 182 -1.95 -3.97 -5.81
C VAL A 182 -1.49 -5.27 -6.47
N ILE A 183 -2.36 -5.98 -7.20
CA ILE A 183 -1.96 -7.20 -7.91
C ILE A 183 -0.87 -6.88 -8.94
N VAL A 184 -1.08 -5.84 -9.76
CA VAL A 184 -0.07 -5.37 -10.71
C VAL A 184 1.21 -4.98 -9.95
N PHE A 185 1.07 -4.32 -8.81
CA PHE A 185 2.19 -3.90 -8.01
C PHE A 185 3.02 -5.05 -7.45
N CYS A 186 2.36 -6.11 -6.96
CA CYS A 186 3.01 -7.34 -6.53
C CYS A 186 3.78 -8.00 -7.69
N ALA A 187 3.18 -8.06 -8.88
CA ALA A 187 3.83 -8.67 -10.04
C ALA A 187 5.08 -7.89 -10.46
N THR A 188 4.99 -6.56 -10.49
CA THR A 188 6.15 -5.68 -10.78
C THR A 188 7.23 -5.84 -9.73
N ALA A 189 6.88 -5.85 -8.43
CA ALA A 189 7.84 -6.02 -7.36
C ALA A 189 8.61 -7.35 -7.49
N VAL A 190 7.93 -8.47 -7.76
CA VAL A 190 8.59 -9.77 -7.97
C VAL A 190 9.46 -9.74 -9.24
N CYS A 191 8.97 -9.16 -10.33
CA CYS A 191 9.70 -9.07 -11.60
C CYS A 191 11.01 -8.28 -11.45
N SER A 192 11.01 -7.16 -10.73
CA SER A 192 12.20 -6.31 -10.56
C SER A 192 13.36 -6.97 -9.83
N PHE A 193 13.14 -8.09 -9.13
CA PHE A 193 14.20 -8.81 -8.40
C PHE A 193 14.58 -10.15 -9.01
N SER A 194 13.82 -10.64 -9.98
CA SER A 194 14.20 -11.84 -10.72
C SER A 194 15.08 -11.52 -11.94
N CYS A 195 15.26 -10.22 -12.26
CA CYS A 195 16.14 -9.69 -13.31
C CYS A 195 17.58 -9.47 -12.85
#